data_AF-A0A9D5ELW0-F1
#
_entry.id   AF-A0A9D5ELW0-F1
#
_cell.length_a   1.000
_cell.length_b   1.000
_cell.length_c   1.000
_cell.angle_alpha   90.00
_cell.angle_beta   90.00
_cell.angle_gamma   90.00
#
_symmetry.space_group_name_H-M   'P 1'
#
loop_
_entity.id
_entity.type
_entity.pdbx_description
1 polymer ?
#
loop_
_entity_poly.entity_id
_entity_poly.type
_entity_poly.pdbx_seq_one_letter_code
_entity_poly.pdbx_strand_id
1 'polypeptide(L)'
;MRVSMLVGAMLLTVNLAQQTSGADKKKDAEIACSAEHLDKSWNLSVKSMAVKETLLERLGETKFNPPKAFNEVHVTLEFTKEPGSAKEIRRRFVTEANMPKVGELALKEPQTQLWLLDGDGVVLKKFEPWSIEGEITGVAGDAFRVVIFCDPALLKKTKKIDLRPASK
;
A
#
# COMPACT_ATOMS: atom_id res chain seq x y z
N MET A 1 -66.45 41.29 -0.51
CA MET A 1 -65.52 42.08 -1.35
C MET A 1 -64.17 41.38 -1.34
N ARG A 2 -63.58 41.20 -2.53
CA ARG A 2 -62.29 40.56 -2.77
C ARG A 2 -61.16 41.49 -2.37
N VAL A 3 -60.13 41.00 -1.69
CA VAL A 3 -58.77 41.54 -1.80
C VAL A 3 -57.78 40.38 -1.78
N SER A 4 -57.27 40.07 -2.98
CA SER A 4 -56.13 39.19 -3.22
C SER A 4 -54.85 39.93 -2.82
N MET A 5 -53.92 39.27 -2.12
CA MET A 5 -52.54 39.73 -2.04
C MET A 5 -51.60 38.57 -2.41
N LEU A 6 -51.15 38.62 -3.66
CA LEU A 6 -49.99 37.89 -4.18
C LEU A 6 -48.74 38.51 -3.56
N VAL A 7 -47.91 37.73 -2.87
CA VAL A 7 -46.52 38.11 -2.59
C VAL A 7 -45.64 37.16 -3.40
N GLY A 8 -45.05 37.71 -4.46
CA GLY A 8 -44.13 37.01 -5.34
C GLY A 8 -42.78 36.78 -4.68
N ALA A 9 -42.39 35.52 -4.55
CA ALA A 9 -41.03 35.13 -4.19
C ALA A 9 -40.20 35.02 -5.47
N MET A 10 -39.30 35.97 -5.68
CA MET A 10 -38.33 35.99 -6.76
C MET A 10 -37.14 35.10 -6.35
N LEU A 11 -37.11 33.86 -6.83
CA LEU A 11 -35.94 32.98 -6.68
C LEU A 11 -34.82 33.47 -7.62
N LEU A 12 -33.76 34.06 -7.05
CA LEU A 12 -32.47 34.18 -7.72
C LEU A 12 -31.76 32.82 -7.65
N THR A 13 -31.73 32.08 -8.77
CA THR A 13 -30.84 30.93 -8.95
C THR A 13 -29.44 31.44 -9.29
N VAL A 14 -28.53 31.43 -8.32
CA VAL A 14 -27.09 31.59 -8.57
C VAL A 14 -26.57 30.23 -9.06
N ASN A 15 -26.33 30.13 -10.37
CA ASN A 15 -25.55 29.04 -10.96
C ASN A 15 -24.08 29.23 -10.59
N LEU A 16 -23.64 28.58 -9.50
CA LEU A 16 -22.22 28.42 -9.25
C LEU A 16 -21.73 27.25 -10.11
N ALA A 17 -21.13 27.59 -11.24
CA ALA A 17 -20.41 26.66 -12.10
C ALA A 17 -19.29 26.00 -11.27
N GLN A 18 -19.52 24.75 -10.84
CA GLN A 18 -18.42 23.88 -10.44
C GLN A 18 -17.55 23.66 -11.67
N GLN A 19 -16.40 24.34 -11.71
CA GLN A 19 -15.22 23.85 -12.40
C GLN A 19 -14.90 22.47 -11.80
N THR A 20 -15.44 21.42 -12.41
CA THR A 20 -14.89 20.09 -12.26
C THR A 20 -13.53 20.12 -12.95
N SER A 21 -12.50 20.31 -12.13
CA SER A 21 -11.14 19.93 -12.44
C SER A 21 -11.16 18.59 -13.15
N GLY A 22 -10.66 18.58 -14.39
CA GLY A 22 -10.35 17.37 -15.12
C GLY A 22 -9.27 16.61 -14.37
N ALA A 23 -9.68 15.86 -13.36
CA ALA A 23 -8.93 14.72 -12.90
C ALA A 23 -9.19 13.63 -13.94
N ASP A 24 -8.26 13.51 -14.88
CA ASP A 24 -8.03 12.28 -15.63
C ASP A 24 -8.04 11.13 -14.61
N LYS A 25 -9.19 10.48 -14.44
CA LYS A 25 -9.30 9.19 -13.75
C LYS A 25 -8.64 8.18 -14.67
N LYS A 26 -7.31 8.18 -14.65
CA LYS A 26 -6.49 7.06 -15.08
C LYS A 26 -7.09 5.87 -14.35
N LYS A 27 -7.69 4.96 -15.12
CA LYS A 27 -8.33 3.75 -14.62
C LYS A 27 -7.21 2.96 -13.95
N ASP A 28 -7.06 3.12 -12.64
CA ASP A 28 -6.05 2.41 -11.87
C ASP A 28 -6.22 0.93 -12.21
N ALA A 29 -5.18 0.33 -12.75
CA ALA A 29 -5.18 -1.10 -13.00
C ALA A 29 -5.49 -1.75 -11.64
N GLU A 30 -6.61 -2.47 -11.56
CA GLU A 30 -7.01 -3.15 -10.35
C GLU A 30 -6.04 -4.30 -10.11
N ILE A 31 -5.00 -4.04 -9.31
CA ILE A 31 -4.00 -5.03 -8.91
C ILE A 31 -4.57 -5.78 -7.71
N ALA A 32 -4.83 -7.07 -7.86
CA ALA A 32 -5.25 -7.92 -6.75
C ALA A 32 -4.12 -8.07 -5.74
N CYS A 33 -4.43 -8.09 -4.45
CA CYS A 33 -3.43 -8.27 -3.40
C CYS A 33 -3.87 -9.39 -2.44
N SER A 34 -2.95 -10.26 -2.05
CA SER A 34 -3.21 -11.39 -1.14
C SER A 34 -2.10 -11.56 -0.12
N ALA A 35 -2.49 -12.00 1.08
CA ALA A 35 -1.60 -12.41 2.17
C ALA A 35 -1.79 -13.88 2.58
N GLU A 36 -2.47 -14.69 1.74
CA GLU A 36 -2.84 -16.08 2.06
C GLU A 36 -1.64 -17.01 2.31
N HIS A 37 -0.46 -16.65 1.79
CA HIS A 37 0.76 -17.43 1.93
C HIS A 37 1.53 -17.09 3.21
N LEU A 38 1.12 -16.05 3.94
CA LEU A 38 1.67 -15.77 5.26
C LEU A 38 1.22 -16.84 6.25
N ASP A 39 1.99 -16.98 7.33
CA ASP A 39 1.65 -17.93 8.39
C ASP A 39 0.26 -17.58 8.96
N LYS A 40 -0.66 -18.56 8.90
CA LYS A 40 -2.04 -18.40 9.37
C LYS A 40 -2.11 -17.99 10.84
N SER A 41 -1.08 -18.30 11.64
CA SER A 41 -0.98 -17.88 13.05
C SER A 41 -0.72 -16.38 13.24
N TRP A 42 -0.31 -15.67 12.19
CA TRP A 42 -0.10 -14.22 12.24
C TRP A 42 -1.41 -13.44 12.11
N ASN A 43 -2.49 -14.10 11.70
CA ASN A 43 -3.84 -13.52 11.60
C ASN A 43 -3.89 -12.22 10.77
N LEU A 44 -3.07 -12.10 9.72
CA LEU A 44 -3.02 -10.91 8.86
C LEU A 44 -3.94 -11.06 7.63
N SER A 45 -4.55 -9.95 7.24
CA SER A 45 -5.27 -9.82 5.97
C SER A 45 -4.89 -8.53 5.25
N VAL A 46 -5.04 -8.51 3.93
CA VAL A 46 -4.85 -7.27 3.16
C VAL A 46 -6.11 -6.42 3.31
N LYS A 47 -5.97 -5.25 3.93
CA LYS A 47 -7.06 -4.28 4.10
C LYS A 47 -7.22 -3.40 2.86
N SER A 48 -6.10 -2.91 2.34
CA SER A 48 -6.09 -2.02 1.16
C SER A 48 -4.73 -2.01 0.48
N MET A 49 -4.74 -1.66 -0.80
CA MET A 49 -3.54 -1.33 -1.57
C MET A 49 -3.69 0.05 -2.19
N ALA A 50 -2.63 0.86 -2.15
CA ALA A 50 -2.55 2.13 -2.86
C ALA A 50 -1.26 2.19 -3.68
N VAL A 51 -1.33 2.80 -4.85
CA VAL A 51 -0.16 3.09 -5.69
C VAL A 51 -0.04 4.60 -5.80
N LYS A 52 1.13 5.13 -5.53
CA LYS A 52 1.43 6.55 -5.64
C LYS A 52 2.61 6.75 -6.58
N GLU A 53 2.40 7.56 -7.61
CA GLU A 53 3.46 7.93 -8.55
C GLU A 53 4.37 8.96 -7.87
N THR A 54 5.66 8.65 -7.73
CA THR A 54 6.64 9.53 -7.09
C THR A 54 7.79 9.82 -8.06
N LEU A 55 8.15 11.10 -8.15
CA LEU A 55 9.31 11.58 -8.88
C LEU A 55 10.51 11.71 -7.95
N LEU A 56 11.70 11.46 -8.51
CA LEU A 56 13.00 11.43 -7.84
C LEU A 56 13.26 12.61 -6.88
N GLU A 57 12.77 13.80 -7.23
CA GLU A 57 13.01 15.07 -6.52
C GLU A 57 12.46 15.12 -5.08
N ARG A 58 11.61 14.17 -4.68
CA ARG A 58 10.97 14.15 -3.34
C ARG A 58 11.63 13.23 -2.32
N LEU A 59 12.59 12.41 -2.71
CA LEU A 59 13.42 11.63 -1.80
C LEU A 59 14.70 12.44 -1.55
N GLY A 60 14.81 13.09 -0.38
CA GLY A 60 16.02 13.82 0.03
C GLY A 60 17.29 12.96 0.02
N GLU A 61 18.44 13.56 0.39
CA GLU A 61 19.86 13.12 0.29
C GLU A 61 20.25 11.71 0.82
N THR A 62 19.43 10.70 0.59
CA THR A 62 19.74 9.29 0.84
C THR A 62 20.40 8.74 -0.42
N LYS A 63 21.50 7.99 -0.24
CA LYS A 63 22.34 7.37 -1.29
C LYS A 63 21.57 6.36 -2.12
N PHE A 64 20.64 6.84 -2.93
CA PHE A 64 19.83 6.05 -3.83
C PHE A 64 19.99 6.64 -5.22
N ASN A 65 20.16 5.77 -6.21
CA ASN A 65 20.15 6.15 -7.62
C ASN A 65 18.89 5.54 -8.25
N PRO A 66 17.67 6.04 -7.93
CA PRO A 66 16.46 5.47 -8.49
C PRO A 66 16.42 5.58 -10.02
N PRO A 67 15.69 4.69 -10.71
CA PRO A 67 15.25 4.98 -12.07
C PRO A 67 14.47 6.31 -12.10
N LYS A 68 14.52 7.03 -13.24
CA LYS A 68 13.98 8.40 -13.41
C LYS A 68 12.53 8.60 -12.93
N ALA A 69 11.74 7.52 -12.83
CA ALA A 69 10.41 7.50 -12.21
C ALA A 69 10.19 6.14 -11.51
N PHE A 70 9.46 6.15 -10.40
CA PHE A 70 9.06 4.95 -9.66
C PHE A 70 7.67 5.11 -9.05
N ASN A 71 7.01 3.99 -8.80
CA ASN A 71 5.73 3.95 -8.09
C ASN A 71 5.96 3.42 -6.67
N GLU A 72 5.48 4.17 -5.69
CA GLU A 72 5.30 3.74 -4.31
C GLU A 72 4.08 2.82 -4.23
N VAL A 73 4.28 1.54 -3.92
CA VAL A 73 3.18 0.60 -3.68
C VAL A 73 3.05 0.41 -2.17
N HIS A 74 1.88 0.76 -1.66
CA HIS A 74 1.51 0.76 -0.25
C HIS A 74 0.52 -0.38 -0.03
N VAL A 75 0.92 -1.43 0.68
CA VAL A 75 0.03 -2.54 1.07
C VAL A 75 -0.25 -2.45 2.56
N THR A 76 -1.51 -2.20 2.93
CA THR A 76 -1.94 -2.14 4.32
C THR A 76 -2.42 -3.52 4.77
N LEU A 77 -1.78 -4.02 5.84
CA LEU A 77 -2.12 -5.28 6.48
C LEU A 77 -2.82 -4.99 7.80
N GLU A 78 -3.87 -5.74 8.09
CA GLU A 78 -4.66 -5.64 9.31
C GLU A 78 -4.65 -6.96 10.07
N PHE A 79 -4.51 -6.87 11.38
CA PHE A 79 -4.68 -7.99 12.29
C PHE A 79 -6.16 -8.35 12.37
N THR A 80 -6.56 -9.44 11.73
CA THR A 80 -7.92 -9.98 11.85
C THR A 80 -8.22 -10.52 13.25
N LYS A 81 -7.18 -10.95 13.97
CA LYS A 81 -7.19 -11.44 15.35
C LYS A 81 -5.82 -11.18 15.99
N GLU A 82 -5.75 -11.29 17.31
CA GLU A 82 -4.47 -11.26 18.01
C GLU A 82 -3.59 -12.44 17.56
N PRO A 83 -2.34 -12.21 17.14
CA PRO A 83 -1.41 -13.26 16.76
C PRO A 83 -0.80 -13.91 17.98
N GLY A 84 -0.25 -15.12 17.81
CA GLY A 84 0.46 -15.81 18.90
C GLY A 84 1.68 -15.04 19.43
N SER A 85 2.28 -14.17 18.60
CA SER A 85 3.41 -13.32 19.00
C SER A 85 3.62 -12.11 18.07
N ALA A 86 3.31 -10.90 18.56
CA ALA A 86 3.62 -9.65 17.85
C ALA A 86 5.13 -9.47 17.61
N LYS A 87 5.97 -9.97 18.53
CA LYS A 87 7.43 -9.94 18.42
C LYS A 87 7.92 -10.78 17.25
N GLU A 88 7.30 -11.92 16.99
CA GLU A 88 7.63 -12.75 15.84
C GLU A 88 7.23 -12.07 14.53
N ILE A 89 6.07 -11.42 14.46
CA ILE A 89 5.67 -10.69 13.26
C ILE A 89 6.61 -9.52 12.99
N ARG A 90 6.96 -8.73 14.01
CA ARG A 90 7.97 -7.64 13.88
C ARG A 90 9.26 -8.13 13.25
N ARG A 91 9.72 -9.31 13.68
CA ARG A 91 10.91 -9.99 13.16
C ARG A 91 10.81 -10.40 11.69
N ARG A 92 9.60 -10.58 11.15
CA ARG A 92 9.34 -11.03 9.78
C ARG A 92 9.24 -9.89 8.77
N PHE A 93 9.00 -8.67 9.25
CA PHE A 93 8.88 -7.44 8.47
C PHE A 93 10.07 -6.49 8.68
N VAL A 94 11.23 -7.02 9.10
CA VAL A 94 12.47 -6.25 9.22
C VAL A 94 13.00 -5.91 7.83
N THR A 95 13.31 -4.64 7.61
CA THR A 95 13.94 -4.15 6.38
C THR A 95 15.45 -4.33 6.45
N GLU A 96 16.17 -4.48 5.33
CA GLU A 96 17.64 -4.68 5.35
C GLU A 96 18.38 -3.58 6.14
N ALA A 97 17.87 -2.34 6.08
CA ALA A 97 18.41 -1.20 6.82
C ALA A 97 18.37 -1.38 8.36
N ASN A 98 17.54 -2.29 8.85
CA ASN A 98 17.35 -2.62 10.27
C ASN A 98 17.83 -4.05 10.61
N MET A 99 18.62 -4.70 9.75
CA MET A 99 19.19 -5.99 10.08
C MET A 99 20.12 -5.91 11.31
N PRO A 100 20.05 -6.86 12.25
CA PRO A 100 20.98 -6.94 13.37
C PRO A 100 22.43 -7.01 12.86
N LYS A 101 23.34 -6.28 13.50
CA LYS A 101 24.77 -6.32 13.17
C LYS A 101 25.32 -7.75 13.35
N VAL A 102 26.30 -8.12 12.52
CA VAL A 102 26.97 -9.43 12.55
C VAL A 102 27.43 -9.75 13.99
N GLY A 103 26.85 -10.77 14.61
CA GLY A 103 27.18 -11.21 15.97
C GLY A 103 25.97 -11.30 16.92
N GLU A 104 24.88 -10.59 16.64
CA GLU A 104 23.58 -10.90 17.23
C GLU A 104 22.98 -12.10 16.48
N LEU A 105 22.09 -12.89 17.12
CA LEU A 105 21.30 -13.95 16.47
C LEU A 105 20.38 -13.32 15.41
N ALA A 106 20.98 -12.90 14.29
CA ALA A 106 20.32 -12.27 13.19
C ALA A 106 19.44 -13.32 12.52
N LEU A 107 18.17 -12.96 12.31
CA LEU A 107 17.42 -13.59 11.23
C LEU A 107 18.19 -13.23 9.97
N LYS A 108 18.83 -14.24 9.36
CA LYS A 108 19.79 -14.08 8.27
C LYS A 108 19.20 -13.43 7.01
N GLU A 109 17.87 -13.32 6.92
CA GLU A 109 17.16 -12.84 5.74
C GLU A 109 15.86 -12.13 6.18
N PRO A 110 15.43 -11.05 5.50
CA PRO A 110 14.08 -10.53 5.63
C PRO A 110 13.10 -11.64 5.26
N GLN A 111 12.14 -11.95 6.14
CA GLN A 111 11.37 -13.18 6.02
C GLN A 111 10.04 -13.02 5.29
N THR A 112 9.72 -11.83 4.80
CA THR A 112 8.54 -11.57 3.98
C THR A 112 8.94 -10.87 2.70
N GLN A 113 8.45 -11.37 1.57
CA GLN A 113 8.66 -10.79 0.25
C GLN A 113 7.30 -10.50 -0.40
N LEU A 114 7.25 -9.43 -1.18
CA LEU A 114 6.14 -9.10 -2.05
C LEU A 114 6.45 -9.63 -3.45
N TRP A 115 5.64 -10.57 -3.90
CA TRP A 115 5.79 -11.22 -5.20
C TRP A 115 4.83 -10.54 -6.18
N LEU A 116 5.39 -9.82 -7.15
CA LEU A 116 4.61 -9.23 -8.24
C LEU A 116 4.41 -10.27 -9.32
N LEU A 117 3.15 -10.54 -9.64
CA LEU A 117 2.71 -11.61 -10.53
C LEU A 117 1.92 -11.01 -11.70
N ASP A 118 1.99 -11.64 -12.86
CA ASP A 118 1.13 -11.31 -14.00
C ASP A 118 -0.27 -11.97 -13.88
N GLY A 119 -1.06 -11.90 -14.96
CA GLY A 119 -2.43 -12.45 -15.00
C GLY A 119 -2.50 -13.97 -14.91
N ASP A 120 -1.42 -14.65 -15.29
CA ASP A 120 -1.31 -16.11 -15.26
C ASP A 120 -0.66 -16.61 -13.96
N GLY A 121 -0.31 -15.70 -13.04
CA GLY A 121 0.35 -16.01 -11.78
C GLY A 121 1.85 -16.27 -11.92
N VAL A 122 2.48 -15.87 -13.04
CA VAL A 122 3.92 -15.97 -13.23
C VAL A 122 4.63 -14.87 -12.44
N VAL A 123 5.71 -15.23 -11.74
CA VAL A 123 6.49 -14.28 -10.94
C VAL A 123 7.27 -13.35 -11.86
N LEU A 124 6.93 -12.06 -11.83
CA LEU A 124 7.64 -11.02 -12.55
C LEU A 124 8.86 -10.53 -11.77
N LYS A 125 8.68 -10.27 -10.46
CA LYS A 125 9.76 -9.84 -9.57
C LYS A 125 9.39 -10.06 -8.10
N LYS A 126 10.39 -10.28 -7.26
CA LYS A 126 10.27 -10.32 -5.80
C LYS A 126 10.85 -9.03 -5.21
N PHE A 127 10.16 -8.45 -4.25
CA PHE A 127 10.61 -7.29 -3.51
C PHE A 127 10.66 -7.61 -2.02
N GLU A 128 11.65 -7.04 -1.35
CA GLU A 128 11.64 -6.93 0.09
C GLU A 128 10.93 -5.64 0.50
N PRO A 129 10.26 -5.62 1.67
CA PRO A 129 9.75 -4.39 2.25
C PRO A 129 10.85 -3.32 2.30
N TRP A 130 10.58 -2.17 1.69
CA TRP A 130 11.49 -1.03 1.78
C TRP A 130 11.34 -0.35 3.15
N SER A 131 10.10 -0.06 3.53
CA SER A 131 9.75 0.51 4.82
C SER A 131 8.45 -0.08 5.34
N ILE A 132 8.30 0.00 6.66
CA ILE A 132 7.07 -0.29 7.37
C ILE A 132 6.59 1.04 7.96
N GLU A 133 5.37 1.44 7.63
CA GLU A 133 4.72 2.62 8.23
C GLU A 133 3.67 2.15 9.24
N GLY A 134 3.68 2.78 10.43
CA GLY A 134 2.84 2.37 11.55
C GLY A 134 3.51 1.35 12.47
N GLU A 135 2.88 1.07 13.60
CA GLU A 135 3.39 0.11 14.58
C GLU A 135 2.77 -1.28 14.37
N ILE A 136 3.60 -2.33 14.42
CA ILE A 136 3.15 -3.72 14.44
C ILE A 136 2.75 -4.08 15.87
N THR A 137 1.54 -3.69 16.29
CA THR A 137 1.05 -3.88 17.66
C THR A 137 0.67 -5.32 17.96
N GLY A 138 0.08 -6.02 16.99
CA GLY A 138 -0.51 -7.35 17.19
C GLY A 138 -1.91 -7.30 17.82
N VAL A 139 -2.52 -6.12 17.95
CA VAL A 139 -3.90 -5.99 18.45
C VAL A 139 -4.87 -6.19 17.28
N ALA A 140 -5.93 -6.95 17.48
CA ALA A 140 -6.96 -7.15 16.45
C ALA A 140 -7.58 -5.81 16.01
N GLY A 141 -7.72 -5.60 14.70
CA GLY A 141 -8.19 -4.35 14.09
C GLY A 141 -7.10 -3.32 13.81
N ASP A 142 -5.93 -3.44 14.46
CA ASP A 142 -4.79 -2.57 14.14
C ASP A 142 -4.22 -2.94 12.77
N ALA A 143 -3.68 -1.92 12.11
CA ALA A 143 -3.09 -2.07 10.80
C ALA A 143 -1.74 -1.37 10.70
N PHE A 144 -0.86 -1.95 9.90
CA PHE A 144 0.41 -1.37 9.51
C PHE A 144 0.56 -1.47 7.99
N ARG A 145 1.48 -0.69 7.43
CA ARG A 145 1.65 -0.59 5.99
C ARG A 145 3.05 -1.01 5.58
N VAL A 146 3.08 -1.84 4.54
CA VAL A 146 4.31 -2.29 3.88
C VAL A 146 4.47 -1.49 2.60
N VAL A 147 5.64 -0.87 2.42
CA VAL A 147 5.93 -0.02 1.26
C VAL A 147 7.03 -0.65 0.43
N ILE A 148 6.86 -0.66 -0.89
CA ILE A 148 7.90 -1.00 -1.87
C ILE A 148 7.95 0.05 -2.98
N PHE A 149 9.11 0.17 -3.62
CA PHE A 149 9.27 0.98 -4.83
C PHE A 149 9.34 0.07 -6.05
N CYS A 150 8.43 0.28 -7.00
CA CYS A 150 8.34 -0.52 -8.21
C CYS A 150 8.56 0.35 -9.46
N ASP A 151 9.26 -0.22 -10.45
CA ASP A 151 9.35 0.37 -11.78
C ASP A 151 7.93 0.46 -12.41
N PRO A 152 7.54 1.59 -13.01
CA PRO A 152 6.22 1.74 -13.63
C PRO A 152 5.94 0.73 -14.75
N ALA A 153 6.94 0.33 -15.54
CA ALA A 153 6.80 -0.66 -16.60
C ALA A 153 6.56 -2.07 -16.04
N LEU A 154 7.18 -2.39 -14.91
CA LEU A 154 6.92 -3.63 -14.19
C LEU A 154 5.50 -3.63 -13.61
N LEU A 155 5.11 -2.53 -12.95
CA LEU A 155 3.79 -2.42 -12.32
C LEU A 155 2.63 -2.53 -13.33
N LYS A 156 2.81 -2.01 -14.55
CA LYS A 156 1.82 -2.16 -15.64
C LYS A 156 1.54 -3.62 -16.01
N LYS A 157 2.55 -4.49 -15.87
CA LYS A 157 2.43 -5.94 -16.13
C LYS A 157 1.88 -6.70 -14.92
N THR A 158 2.05 -6.15 -13.72
CA THR A 158 1.54 -6.75 -12.49
C THR A 158 0.01 -6.75 -12.48
N LYS A 159 -0.55 -7.94 -12.21
CA LYS A 159 -1.99 -8.15 -11.98
C LYS A 159 -2.27 -8.59 -10.56
N LYS A 160 -1.29 -9.20 -9.88
CA LYS A 160 -1.42 -9.65 -8.50
C LYS A 160 -0.14 -9.38 -7.70
N ILE A 161 -0.30 -9.01 -6.42
CA ILE A 161 0.79 -8.93 -5.43
C ILE A 161 0.48 -9.93 -4.31
N ASP A 162 1.37 -10.90 -4.14
CA ASP A 162 1.28 -11.87 -3.05
C ASP A 162 2.36 -11.60 -2.01
N LEU A 163 1.96 -11.44 -0.74
CA LEU A 163 2.88 -11.48 0.37
C LEU A 163 3.19 -12.92 0.72
N ARG A 164 4.47 -13.29 0.66
CA ARG A 164 4.95 -14.65 0.91
C ARG A 164 6.14 -14.64 1.87
N PRO A 165 6.37 -15.73 2.60
CA PRO A 165 7.63 -15.95 3.26
C PRO A 165 8.79 -15.86 2.26
N ALA A 166 9.93 -15.32 2.68
CA ALA A 166 11.12 -15.33 1.84
C ALA A 166 11.51 -16.77 1.50
N SER A 167 11.74 -17.03 0.22
CA SER A 167 12.25 -18.32 -0.24
C SER A 167 13.72 -18.43 0.12
N LYS A 168 14.07 -19.47 0.90
CA LYS A 168 15.44 -19.92 1.12
C LYS A 168 16.13 -20.27 -0.20
#